data_AF-A0A6S7KVW0-F1
#
_entry.id   AF-A0A6S7KVW0-F1
#
_cell.length_a   1.000
_cell.length_b   1.000
_cell.length_c   1.000
_cell.angle_alpha   90.00
_cell.angle_beta   90.00
_cell.angle_gamma   90.00
#
_symmetry.space_group_name_H-M   'P 1'
#
loop_
_entity.id
_entity.type
_entity.pdbx_description
1 polymer ?
#
loop_
_entity_poly.entity_id
_entity_poly.type
_entity_poly.pdbx_seq_one_letter_code
_entity_poly.pdbx_strand_id
1 'polypeptide(L)'
;VYFLWVTRSQKHFEWLTDIIREVEEKDSNDLASVHIFVTQFYREFDLRTTMLYICERHFQKMLGKSLLTGLLSTTHFGRPDFMPFLESLSTTTHPW
;
A
#
# COMPACT_ATOMS: atom_id res chain seq x y z
N VAL A 1 6.33 -4.45 12.47
CA VAL A 1 6.55 -5.38 11.33
C VAL A 1 6.25 -4.63 10.05
N TYR A 2 7.19 -4.60 9.11
CA TYR A 2 6.96 -3.95 7.81
C TYR A 2 6.65 -5.00 6.76
N PHE A 3 5.48 -4.90 6.14
CA PHE A 3 5.07 -5.76 5.03
C PHE A 3 5.04 -4.95 3.74
N LEU A 4 5.98 -5.24 2.84
CA LEU A 4 6.11 -4.57 1.54
C LEU A 4 5.58 -5.49 0.45
N TRP A 5 4.38 -5.19 -0.06
CA TRP A 5 3.80 -5.93 -1.16
C TRP A 5 4.14 -5.27 -2.49
N VAL A 6 5.11 -5.82 -3.21
CA VAL A 6 5.52 -5.33 -4.53
C VAL A 6 4.96 -6.23 -5.63
N THR A 7 4.12 -5.68 -6.51
CA THR A 7 3.53 -6.44 -7.62
C THR A 7 3.46 -5.60 -8.90
N ARG A 8 3.39 -6.24 -10.07
CA ARG A 8 3.11 -5.56 -11.34
C ARG A 8 1.63 -5.18 -11.40
N SER A 9 0.74 -6.14 -11.24
CA SER A 9 -0.72 -5.93 -11.20
C SER A 9 -1.34 -6.67 -10.02
N GLN A 10 -2.41 -6.11 -9.47
CA GLN A 10 -3.19 -6.72 -8.41
C GLN A 10 -4.34 -7.60 -8.93
N LYS A 11 -4.56 -7.67 -10.25
CA LYS A 11 -5.71 -8.35 -10.87
C LYS A 11 -5.94 -9.79 -10.40
N HIS A 12 -4.87 -10.54 -10.17
CA HIS A 12 -4.95 -11.94 -9.70
C HIS A 12 -4.80 -12.10 -8.18
N PHE A 13 -4.57 -11.00 -7.47
CA PHE A 13 -4.25 -10.96 -6.05
C PHE A 13 -5.18 -10.04 -5.27
N GLU A 14 -6.37 -9.74 -5.79
CA GLU A 14 -7.35 -8.89 -5.10
C GLU A 14 -7.74 -9.45 -3.73
N TRP A 15 -7.77 -10.78 -3.58
CA TRP A 15 -8.01 -11.47 -2.30
C TRP A 15 -7.00 -11.10 -1.22
N LEU A 16 -5.75 -10.75 -1.58
CA LEU A 16 -4.75 -10.33 -0.61
C LEU A 16 -5.08 -8.95 -0.02
N THR A 17 -5.75 -8.08 -0.78
CA THR A 17 -6.29 -6.81 -0.25
C THR A 17 -7.29 -7.08 0.87
N ASP A 18 -8.14 -8.10 0.73
CA ASP A 18 -9.12 -8.43 1.76
C ASP A 18 -8.44 -8.97 3.03
N ILE A 19 -7.42 -9.81 2.87
CA ILE A 19 -6.62 -10.28 4.01
C ILE A 19 -5.90 -9.11 4.71
N ILE A 20 -5.29 -8.20 3.96
CA ILE A 20 -4.64 -7.01 4.54
C ILE A 20 -5.67 -6.19 5.33
N ARG A 21 -6.88 -6.03 4.81
CA ARG A 21 -7.96 -5.32 5.52
C ARG A 21 -8.30 -5.99 6.85
N GLU A 22 -8.45 -7.31 6.87
CA GLU A 22 -8.71 -8.04 8.10
C GLU A 22 -7.57 -7.94 9.11
N VAL A 23 -6.32 -7.92 8.63
CA VAL A 23 -5.14 -7.72 9.48
C VAL A 23 -5.17 -6.32 10.09
N GLU A 24 -5.40 -5.28 9.28
CA GLU A 24 -5.50 -3.89 9.75
C GLU A 24 -6.63 -3.69 10.77
N GLU A 25 -7.78 -4.35 10.58
CA GLU A 25 -8.91 -4.25 11.50
C GLU A 25 -8.64 -4.93 12.86
N LYS A 26 -7.84 -5.99 12.86
CA LYS A 26 -7.47 -6.72 14.08
C LYS A 26 -6.22 -6.14 14.77
N ASP A 27 -5.44 -5.33 14.07
CA ASP A 27 -4.19 -4.77 14.58
C ASP A 27 -4.45 -3.53 15.47
N SER A 28 -4.77 -3.79 16.73
CA SER A 28 -5.06 -2.74 17.72
C SER A 28 -3.82 -1.99 18.21
N ASN A 29 -2.62 -2.54 17.96
CA ASN A 29 -1.36 -2.05 18.51
C ASN A 29 -0.43 -1.45 17.44
N ASP A 30 -0.93 -1.27 16.21
CA ASP A 30 -0.14 -0.78 15.06
C ASP A 30 1.15 -1.59 14.84
N LEU A 31 1.04 -2.91 15.01
CA LEU A 31 2.18 -3.84 14.91
C LEU A 31 2.61 -4.04 13.46
N ALA A 32 1.70 -3.95 12.49
CA ALA A 32 1.92 -4.24 11.08
C ALA A 32 1.73 -2.99 10.21
N SER A 33 2.83 -2.42 9.72
CA SER A 33 2.80 -1.36 8.73
C SER A 33 2.90 -1.95 7.33
N VAL A 34 1.83 -1.80 6.54
CA VAL A 34 1.71 -2.37 5.19
C VAL A 34 1.89 -1.26 4.14
N HIS A 35 2.77 -1.54 3.16
CA HIS A 35 2.95 -0.69 1.99
C HIS A 35 2.81 -1.51 0.72
N ILE A 36 2.01 -1.02 -0.21
CA ILE A 36 1.73 -1.68 -1.48
C ILE A 36 2.43 -0.91 -2.59
N PHE A 37 3.14 -1.60 -3.48
CA PHE A 37 3.82 -1.01 -4.63
C PHE A 37 3.32 -1.65 -5.92
N VAL A 38 2.56 -0.88 -6.71
CA VAL A 38 2.12 -1.26 -8.05
C VAL A 38 3.15 -0.77 -9.06
N THR A 39 3.86 -1.70 -9.69
CA THR A 39 5.03 -1.42 -10.54
C THR A 39 4.73 -1.40 -12.04
N GLN A 40 3.49 -1.68 -12.44
CA GLN A 40 3.07 -1.59 -13.85
C GLN A 40 3.12 -0.15 -14.35
N PHE A 41 3.42 0.02 -15.63
CA PHE A 41 3.39 1.34 -16.25
C PHE A 41 1.94 1.82 -16.40
N TYR A 42 1.70 3.10 -16.16
CA TYR A 42 0.35 3.69 -16.19
C TYR A 42 -0.40 3.45 -17.50
N ARG A 43 0.31 3.34 -18.63
CA ARG A 43 -0.28 3.07 -19.95
C ARG A 43 -0.87 1.66 -20.08
N GLU A 44 -0.42 0.75 -19.23
CA GLU A 44 -0.86 -0.64 -19.23
C GLU A 44 -1.88 -0.91 -18.13
N PHE A 45 -2.27 0.08 -17.31
CA PHE A 45 -3.24 -0.13 -16.25
C PHE A 45 -4.57 -0.63 -16.79
N ASP A 46 -5.12 -1.65 -16.12
CA ASP A 46 -6.52 -1.98 -16.29
C ASP A 46 -7.41 -0.92 -15.61
N LEU A 47 -8.73 -1.04 -15.80
CA LEU A 47 -9.68 -0.07 -15.27
C LEU A 47 -9.61 0.04 -13.74
N ARG A 48 -9.45 -1.09 -13.04
CA ARG A 48 -9.35 -1.12 -11.58
C ARG A 48 -8.10 -0.39 -11.10
N THR A 49 -6.94 -0.68 -11.70
CA THR A 49 -5.67 -0.05 -11.34
C THR A 49 -5.66 1.44 -11.67
N THR A 50 -6.30 1.83 -12.78
CA THR A 50 -6.50 3.23 -13.16
C THR A 50 -7.35 3.97 -12.12
N MET A 51 -8.47 3.36 -11.69
CA MET A 51 -9.33 3.92 -10.66
C MET A 51 -8.60 4.01 -9.32
N LEU A 52 -7.83 2.98 -8.95
CA LEU A 52 -7.01 2.99 -7.73
C LEU A 52 -6.04 4.15 -7.74
N TYR A 53 -5.29 4.31 -8.84
CA TYR A 53 -4.35 5.42 -9.02
C TYR A 53 -5.02 6.78 -8.86
N ILE A 54 -6.19 6.95 -9.49
CA ILE A 54 -6.95 8.20 -9.40
C ILE A 54 -7.42 8.44 -7.96
N CYS A 55 -8.01 7.44 -7.31
CA CYS A 55 -8.48 7.54 -5.93
C CYS A 55 -7.35 7.87 -4.95
N GLU A 56 -6.20 7.21 -5.05
CA GLU A 56 -5.08 7.46 -4.14
C GLU A 56 -4.44 8.84 -4.34
N ARG A 57 -4.41 9.35 -5.57
CA ARG A 57 -3.68 10.59 -5.90
C ARG A 57 -4.55 11.84 -5.90
N HIS A 58 -5.83 11.72 -6.23
CA HIS A 58 -6.71 12.86 -6.48
C HIS A 58 -7.91 12.94 -5.54
N PHE A 59 -8.19 11.90 -4.76
CA PHE A 59 -9.30 11.92 -3.82
C PHE A 59 -8.82 11.90 -2.37
N GLN A 60 -9.56 12.61 -1.51
CA GLN A 60 -9.28 12.62 -0.09
C GLN A 60 -9.69 11.27 0.52
N LYS A 61 -8.78 10.68 1.32
CA LYS A 61 -9.07 9.45 2.08
C LYS A 61 -10.21 9.70 3.08
N MET A 62 -11.13 8.75 3.18
CA MET A 62 -12.20 8.78 4.18
C MET A 62 -11.72 8.01 5.41
N LEU A 63 -11.66 8.66 6.58
CA LEU A 63 -11.16 8.04 7.83
C LEU A 63 -9.73 7.46 7.68
N GLY A 64 -8.90 8.08 6.84
CA GLY A 64 -7.55 7.58 6.52
C GLY A 64 -7.52 6.34 5.61
N LYS A 65 -8.68 5.82 5.20
CA LYS A 65 -8.81 4.65 4.31
C LYS A 65 -8.92 5.07 2.84
N SER A 66 -8.29 4.28 1.98
CA SER A 66 -8.45 4.32 0.53
C SER A 66 -9.92 4.20 0.15
N LEU A 67 -10.42 5.08 -0.73
CA LEU A 67 -11.81 5.02 -1.19
C LEU A 67 -12.13 3.75 -1.97
N LEU A 68 -11.16 3.21 -2.72
CA LEU A 68 -11.40 2.06 -3.58
C LEU A 68 -11.18 0.73 -2.86
N THR A 69 -10.16 0.65 -2.00
CA THR A 69 -9.77 -0.61 -1.34
C THR A 69 -10.23 -0.71 0.11
N GLY A 70 -10.58 0.42 0.74
CA GLY A 70 -10.89 0.48 2.16
C GLY A 70 -9.70 0.24 3.09
N LEU A 71 -8.48 0.18 2.56
CA LEU A 71 -7.26 -0.04 3.34
C LEU A 71 -6.75 1.25 3.96
N LEU A 72 -6.19 1.16 5.17
CA LEU A 72 -5.37 2.22 5.78
C LEU A 72 -3.98 2.29 5.13
N SER A 73 -3.49 1.13 4.66
CA SER A 73 -2.27 0.97 3.87
C SER A 73 -2.14 2.02 2.77
N THR A 74 -0.90 2.46 2.54
CA THR A 74 -0.61 3.35 1.42
C THR A 74 -0.20 2.55 0.18
N THR A 75 -0.85 2.85 -0.94
CA THR A 75 -0.48 2.30 -2.25
C THR A 75 0.38 3.29 -3.02
N HIS A 76 1.59 2.86 -3.36
CA HIS A 76 2.58 3.57 -4.15
C HIS A 76 2.56 3.06 -5.59
N PHE A 77 2.80 3.95 -6.54
CA PHE A 77 2.88 3.61 -7.96
C PHE A 77 4.30 3.82 -8.45
N GLY A 78 4.97 2.72 -8.79
CA GLY A 78 6.40 2.68 -9.08
C GLY A 78 7.12 1.63 -8.24
N ARG A 79 8.41 1.46 -8.53
CA ARG A 79 9.27 0.54 -7.77
C ARG A 79 9.65 1.19 -6.44
N PRO A 80 9.64 0.45 -5.32
CA PRO A 80 10.18 0.96 -4.07
C PRO A 80 11.67 1.25 -4.22
N ASP A 81 12.11 2.38 -3.68
CA ASP A 81 13.52 2.62 -3.42
C ASP A 81 13.84 2.05 -2.04
N PHE A 82 14.35 0.82 -2.01
CA PHE A 82 14.54 0.09 -0.76
C PHE A 82 15.62 0.71 0.13
N MET A 83 16.69 1.29 -0.44
CA MET A 83 17.79 1.81 0.37
C MET A 83 17.35 2.98 1.26
N PRO A 84 16.78 4.07 0.71
CA PRO A 84 16.25 5.16 1.53
C PRO A 84 15.13 4.70 2.46
N PHE A 85 14.28 3.75 2.02
CA PHE A 85 13.25 3.20 2.88
C PHE A 85 13.85 2.52 4.11
N LEU A 86 14.83 1.62 3.93
CA LEU A 86 15.46 0.90 5.03
C LEU A 86 16.29 1.84 5.94
N GLU A 87 16.98 2.83 5.36
CA GLU A 87 17.68 3.87 6.13
C GLU A 87 16.72 4.73 6.96
N SER A 88 15.53 5.01 6.44
CA SER A 88 14.50 5.73 7.20
C SER A 88 14.02 4.93 8.40
N LEU A 89 13.98 3.59 8.30
CA LEU A 89 13.61 2.71 9.42
C LEU A 89 14.67 2.71 10.52
N SER A 90 15.95 2.70 10.18
CA SER A 90 17.04 2.75 11.16
C SER A 90 17.09 4.09 11.89
N THR A 91 16.72 5.17 11.20
CA THR A 91 16.82 6.53 11.75
C THR A 91 15.58 6.95 12.54
N THR A 92 14.39 6.50 12.13
CA THR A 92 13.11 7.07 12.61
C THR A 92 12.44 6.23 13.70
N THR A 93 12.67 4.91 13.77
CA THR A 93 11.74 4.04 14.50
C THR A 93 12.35 3.27 15.68
N HIS A 94 13.68 3.10 15.77
CA HIS A 94 14.32 2.45 16.92
C HIS A 94 15.72 3.04 17.22
N PRO A 95 15.86 3.94 18.21
CA PRO A 95 17.16 4.44 18.63
C PRO A 95 17.85 3.38 19.51
N TRP A 96 18.54 2.43 18.90
CA TRP A 96 19.57 1.62 19.55
C TRP A 96 20.80 1.58 18.65
#